data_AF-A0A954R118-F1
#
_entry.id   AF-A0A954R118-F1
#
_cell.length_a   1.000
_cell.length_b   1.000
_cell.length_c   1.000
_cell.angle_alpha   90.00
_cell.angle_beta   90.00
_cell.angle_gamma   90.00
#
_symmetry.space_group_name_H-M   'P 1'
#
loop_
_entity.id
_entity.type
_entity.pdbx_description
1 polymer ?
#
loop_
_entity_poly.entity_id
_entity_poly.type
_entity_poly.pdbx_seq_one_letter_code
_entity_poly.pdbx_strand_id
1 'polypeptide(L)' 'MPIDTERRDELISVYRDGLLDDTLPFWTRHCVDREHGGFMMSLDRDGTIIDTDKGVWQQGRFTWLLGELYNNVEPREEWL' A
#
# COMPACT_ATOMS: atom_id res chain seq x y z
N MET A 1 -24.66 5.88 -20.18
CA MET A 1 -25.06 4.47 -20.09
C MET A 1 -24.79 4.04 -18.65
N PRO A 2 -25.79 3.57 -17.89
CA PRO A 2 -25.53 3.08 -16.54
C PRO A 2 -24.53 1.92 -16.63
N ILE A 3 -23.53 1.92 -15.74
CA ILE A 3 -22.66 0.75 -15.57
C ILE A 3 -23.56 -0.39 -15.10
N ASP A 4 -23.47 -1.51 -15.81
CA ASP A 4 -24.12 -2.75 -15.43
C ASP A 4 -23.65 -3.18 -14.02
N THR A 5 -24.59 -3.57 -13.17
CA THR A 5 -24.33 -3.87 -11.75
C THR A 5 -23.30 -4.98 -11.60
N GLU A 6 -23.36 -6.01 -12.46
CA GLU A 6 -22.40 -7.12 -12.47
C GLU A 6 -20.98 -6.62 -12.77
N ARG A 7 -20.83 -5.78 -13.81
CA ARG A 7 -19.53 -5.18 -14.14
C ARG A 7 -18.99 -4.28 -13.03
N ARG A 8 -19.85 -3.53 -12.33
CA ARG A 8 -19.42 -2.72 -11.18
C ARG A 8 -18.86 -3.60 -10.07
N ASP A 9 -19.56 -4.65 -9.72
CA ASP A 9 -19.19 -5.52 -8.60
C ASP A 9 -17.91 -6.31 -8.93
N GLU A 10 -17.72 -6.72 -10.18
CA GLU A 10 -16.45 -7.28 -10.67
C GLU A 10 -15.28 -6.29 -10.49
N LEU A 11 -15.46 -5.03 -10.91
CA LEU A 11 -14.42 -4.01 -10.76
C LEU A 11 -14.09 -3.73 -9.29
N ILE A 12 -15.09 -3.74 -8.41
CA ILE A 12 -14.88 -3.56 -6.98
C ILE A 12 -13.97 -4.68 -6.43
N SER A 13 -14.20 -5.94 -6.80
CA SER A 13 -13.33 -7.06 -6.38
C SER A 13 -11.93 -6.90 -6.95
N VAL A 14 -11.79 -6.64 -8.26
CA VAL A 14 -10.47 -6.48 -8.90
C VAL A 14 -9.60 -5.44 -8.19
N TYR A 15 -10.14 -4.26 -7.87
CA TYR A 15 -9.36 -3.20 -7.23
C TYR A 15 -9.17 -3.42 -5.73
N ARG A 16 -10.17 -3.97 -5.03
CA ARG A 16 -10.04 -4.30 -3.60
C ARG A 16 -8.96 -5.34 -3.39
N ASP A 17 -9.05 -6.45 -4.12
CA ASP A 17 -8.19 -7.61 -3.92
C ASP A 17 -6.79 -7.31 -4.48
N GLY A 18 -6.69 -6.59 -5.60
CA GLY A 18 -5.40 -6.09 -6.11
C GLY A 18 -4.68 -5.12 -5.15
N LEU A 19 -5.43 -4.35 -4.35
CA LEU A 19 -4.85 -3.51 -3.30
C LEU A 19 -4.43 -4.34 -2.08
N LEU A 20 -5.36 -5.13 -1.53
CA LEU A 20 -5.20 -5.80 -0.23
C LEU A 20 -4.34 -7.06 -0.29
N ASP A 21 -4.38 -7.81 -1.40
CA ASP A 21 -3.76 -9.13 -1.51
C ASP A 21 -2.51 -9.14 -2.39
N ASP A 22 -2.25 -8.06 -3.14
CA ASP A 22 -1.06 -7.94 -4.02
C ASP A 22 -0.22 -6.69 -3.68
N THR A 23 -0.78 -5.49 -3.91
CA THR A 23 -0.01 -4.24 -3.80
C THR A 23 0.49 -3.97 -2.38
N LEU A 24 -0.40 -3.97 -1.38
CA LEU A 24 -0.01 -3.67 0.00
C LEU A 24 0.97 -4.69 0.59
N PRO A 25 0.77 -6.01 0.44
CA PRO A 25 1.71 -7.01 0.91
C PRO A 25 3.14 -6.84 0.37
N PHE A 26 3.29 -6.39 -0.88
CA PHE A 26 4.62 -6.05 -1.41
C PHE A 26 5.26 -4.92 -0.59
N TRP A 27 4.57 -3.78 -0.46
CA TRP A 27 5.13 -2.61 0.20
C TRP A 27 5.40 -2.86 1.68
N THR A 28 4.44 -3.39 2.45
CA THR A 28 4.61 -3.60 3.90
C THR A 28 5.71 -4.61 4.23
N ARG A 29 5.97 -5.57 3.34
CA ARG A 29 7.07 -6.53 3.48
C ARG A 29 8.45 -5.92 3.21
N HIS A 30 8.56 -5.08 2.18
CA HIS A 30 9.86 -4.68 1.63
C HIS A 30 10.30 -3.26 2.02
N CYS A 31 9.36 -2.33 2.25
CA CYS A 31 9.72 -0.93 2.41
C CYS A 31 10.06 -0.51 3.85
N VAL A 32 9.61 -1.24 4.88
CA VAL A 32 9.75 -0.76 6.27
C VAL A 32 11.22 -0.79 6.70
N ASP A 33 11.80 0.39 6.94
CA ASP A 33 13.14 0.52 7.51
C ASP A 33 13.08 0.41 9.03
N ARG A 34 13.49 -0.75 9.55
CA ARG A 34 13.50 -1.04 10.99
C ARG A 34 14.74 -0.50 11.71
N GLU A 35 15.77 -0.07 10.99
CA GLU A 35 17.01 0.47 11.56
C GLU A 35 16.90 1.98 11.79
N HIS A 36 16.44 2.72 10.78
CA HIS A 36 16.37 4.19 10.83
C HIS A 36 14.93 4.75 10.85
N GLY A 37 13.91 3.89 10.82
CA GLY A 37 12.50 4.29 10.74
C GLY A 37 12.08 4.79 9.36
N GLY A 38 10.77 4.85 9.12
CA GLY A 38 10.19 5.24 7.83
C GLY A 38 10.27 4.12 6.78
N PHE A 39 10.25 4.51 5.50
CA PHE A 39 10.02 3.59 4.38
C PHE A 39 11.05 3.79 3.24
N MET A 40 11.63 2.71 2.74
CA MET A 40 12.45 2.65 1.53
C MET A 40 11.55 2.52 0.30
N MET A 41 11.46 3.60 -0.48
CA MET A 41 10.48 3.70 -1.58
C MET A 41 11.05 3.35 -2.95
N SER A 42 12.37 3.29 -3.07
CA SER A 42 13.08 2.91 -4.30
C SER A 42 13.42 1.43 -4.27
N LEU A 43 12.47 0.60 -4.72
CA LEU A 43 12.58 -0.86 -4.72
C LEU A 43 12.54 -1.40 -6.16
N ASP A 44 13.32 -2.45 -6.44
CA ASP A 44 13.17 -3.26 -7.65
C ASP A 44 11.95 -4.17 -7.54
N ARG A 45 11.58 -4.84 -8.63
CA ARG A 45 10.39 -5.70 -8.74
C ARG A 45 10.40 -6.87 -7.74
N ASP A 46 11.57 -7.31 -7.29
CA ASP A 46 11.73 -8.36 -6.28
C ASP A 46 11.78 -7.82 -4.83
N GLY A 47 11.71 -6.51 -4.66
CA GLY A 47 11.81 -5.83 -3.37
C GLY A 47 13.24 -5.47 -2.95
N THR A 48 14.24 -5.67 -3.81
CA THR A 48 15.61 -5.20 -3.55
C THR A 48 15.66 -3.68 -3.49
N ILE A 49 16.32 -3.12 -2.47
CA ILE A 49 16.49 -1.66 -2.32
C ILE A 49 17.46 -1.15 -3.39
N ILE A 50 17.01 -0.19 -4.19
CA ILE A 50 17.80 0.49 -5.24
C ILE A 50 18.44 1.77 -4.69
N ASP A 51 17.73 2.49 -3.82
CA ASP A 51 18.18 3.76 -3.23
C ASP A 51 17.63 3.88 -1.79
N THR A 52 18.41 4.51 -0.92
CA THR A 52 18.11 4.72 0.49
C THR A 52 17.64 6.15 0.82
N ASP A 53 17.66 7.07 -0.15
CA ASP A 53 17.14 8.43 0.07
C ASP A 53 15.64 8.42 0.36
N LYS A 54 15.24 9.09 1.46
CA LYS A 54 13.86 9.12 1.94
C LYS A 54 13.20 10.46 1.64
N GLY A 55 12.50 10.52 0.51
CA GLY A 55 11.68 11.69 0.16
C GLY A 55 10.53 11.89 1.13
N VAL A 56 10.48 13.04 1.81
CA VAL A 56 9.44 13.38 2.82
C VAL A 56 8.02 13.20 2.30
N TRP A 57 7.79 13.52 1.01
CA TRP A 57 6.48 13.36 0.41
C TRP A 57 6.00 11.91 0.40
N GLN A 58 6.88 10.96 0.08
CA GLN A 58 6.52 9.55 0.04
C GLN A 58 6.30 9.01 1.45
N GLN A 59 7.11 9.43 2.42
CA GLN A 59 6.90 9.10 3.83
C GLN A 59 5.51 9.52 4.30
N GLY A 60 5.16 10.79 4.10
CA GLY A 60 3.85 11.31 4.52
C GLY A 60 2.67 10.63 3.82
N ARG A 61 2.80 10.33 2.52
CA ARG A 61 1.74 9.64 1.76
C ARG A 61 1.51 8.21 2.22
N PHE A 62 2.58 7.47 2.51
CA PHE A 62 2.45 6.08 2.95
C PHE A 62 1.93 5.99 4.38
N THR A 63 2.37 6.87 5.28
CA THR A 63 1.77 6.99 6.62
C THR A 63 0.28 7.34 6.54
N TRP A 64 -0.11 8.30 5.69
CA TRP A 64 -1.52 8.63 5.48
C TRP A 64 -2.31 7.44 4.94
N LEU A 65 -1.77 6.72 3.94
CA LEU A 65 -2.40 5.54 3.36
C LEU A 65 -2.67 4.47 4.41
N LEU A 66 -1.68 4.14 5.24
CA LEU A 66 -1.84 3.16 6.31
C LEU A 66 -2.91 3.58 7.34
N GLY A 67 -2.93 4.87 7.71
CA GLY A 67 -3.98 5.42 8.58
C GLY A 67 -5.37 5.39 7.94
N GLU A 68 -5.48 5.65 6.63
CA GLU A 68 -6.73 5.57 5.88
C GLU A 68 -7.25 4.12 5.84
N LEU A 69 -6.37 3.16 5.58
CA LEU A 69 -6.70 1.73 5.60
C LEU A 69 -7.17 1.30 6.99
N TYR A 70 -6.46 1.68 8.04
CA TYR A 70 -6.81 1.34 9.42
C TYR A 70 -8.18 1.87 9.82
N ASN A 71 -8.47 3.13 9.48
CA ASN A 71 -9.71 3.79 9.92
C ASN A 71 -10.93 3.44 9.06
N ASN A 72 -10.75 3.24 7.76
CA ASN A 72 -11.87 3.15 6.80
C ASN A 72 -11.99 1.81 6.08
N VAL A 73 -11.01 0.91 6.20
CA VAL A 73 -11.07 -0.45 5.63
C VAL A 73 -11.18 -1.50 6.73
N GLU A 74 -10.18 -1.60 7.60
CA GLU A 74 -10.13 -2.57 8.70
C GLU A 74 -9.07 -2.17 9.74
N PRO A 75 -9.31 -2.29 11.05
CA PRO A 75 -8.32 -1.94 12.06
C PRO A 75 -7.26 -3.03 12.23
N ARG A 76 -6.35 -3.20 11.24
CA ARG A 76 -5.23 -4.15 11.33
C ARG A 76 -4.02 -3.52 11.99
N GLU A 77 -3.49 -4.14 13.04
CA GLU A 77 -2.30 -3.64 13.77
C GLU A 77 -1.07 -3.51 12.86
N GLU A 78 -0.97 -4.31 11.79
CA GLU A 78 0.12 -4.24 10.81
C GLU A 78 0.17 -2.90 10.03
N TRP A 79 -0.89 -2.10 10.07
CA TRP A 79 -0.96 -0.77 9.45
C TRP A 79 -0.64 0.37 10.43
N LEU A 80 -0.22 0.07 11.67
CA LEU A 80 0.17 1.05 12.68
C LEU A 80 1.66 1.01 13.04
#